data_AF-A0A0L0ME79-F1
#
_entry.id   AF-A0A0L0ME79-F1
#
_cell.length_a   1.000
_cell.length_b   1.000
_cell.length_c   1.000
_cell.angle_alpha   90.00
_cell.angle_beta   90.00
_cell.angle_gamma   90.00
#
_symmetry.space_group_name_H-M   'P 1'
#
loop_
_entity.id
_entity.type
_entity.pdbx_description
1 polymer ?
#
loop_
_entity_poly.entity_id
_entity_poly.type
_entity_poly.pdbx_seq_one_letter_code
_entity_poly.pdbx_strand_id
1 'polypeptide(L)'
;MGKIIPIRRGGPSPDEIEAGDHRKTAADRAWQVLKATGLGMLGVLRYTAFVVLLFLRRPIRFVLNLCGSGGLLGFFMIAFGFSGPNRSSLLWLSGGTAAIGMFGAWFYDSLVLWLSPRPIILA
;
A
#
# COMPACT_ATOMS: atom_id res chain seq x y z
N MET A 1 7.35 13.13 -72.17
CA MET A 1 7.46 14.22 -71.18
C MET A 1 7.70 13.60 -69.80
N GLY A 2 8.96 13.42 -69.42
CA GLY A 2 9.33 12.84 -68.12
C GLY A 2 9.29 13.89 -67.02
N LYS A 3 8.47 13.68 -65.99
CA LYS A 3 8.34 14.55 -64.82
C LYS A 3 9.56 14.34 -63.92
N ILE A 4 10.48 15.29 -63.92
CA ILE A 4 11.70 15.27 -63.10
C ILE A 4 11.28 15.58 -61.66
N ILE A 5 11.37 14.60 -60.78
CA ILE A 5 11.15 14.77 -59.34
C ILE A 5 12.48 15.27 -58.76
N PRO A 6 12.57 16.48 -58.19
CA PRO A 6 13.80 16.92 -57.54
C PRO A 6 14.00 16.07 -56.29
N ILE A 7 15.05 15.24 -56.29
CA ILE A 7 15.50 14.52 -55.10
C ILE A 7 15.95 15.58 -54.11
N ARG A 8 15.14 15.83 -53.07
CA ARG A 8 15.50 16.69 -51.93
C ARG A 8 16.68 16.03 -51.22
N ARG A 9 17.89 16.33 -51.68
CA ARG A 9 19.16 15.87 -51.12
C ARG A 9 19.45 16.67 -49.85
N GLY A 10 18.62 16.46 -48.85
CA GLY A 10 18.72 17.08 -47.53
C GLY A 10 18.27 16.07 -46.50
N GLY A 11 18.95 14.92 -46.48
CA GLY A 11 18.94 14.09 -45.28
C GLY A 11 19.66 14.85 -44.16
N PRO A 12 19.29 14.63 -42.90
CA PRO A 12 19.92 15.30 -41.78
C PRO A 12 21.44 15.12 -41.84
N SER A 13 22.17 16.21 -41.61
CA SER A 13 23.63 16.16 -41.59
C SER A 13 24.11 15.18 -40.50
N PRO A 14 25.29 14.56 -40.64
CA PRO A 14 25.83 13.66 -39.61
C PRO A 14 25.81 14.30 -38.22
N ASP A 15 26.08 15.61 -38.18
CA ASP A 15 26.10 16.50 -37.04
C ASP A 15 24.70 16.66 -36.39
N GLU A 16 23.64 16.71 -37.19
CA GLU A 16 22.25 16.71 -36.70
C GLU A 16 21.82 15.35 -36.14
N ILE A 17 22.34 14.25 -36.72
CA ILE A 17 22.06 12.88 -36.24
C ILE A 17 22.75 12.64 -34.89
N GLU A 18 24.02 13.03 -34.76
CA GLU A 18 24.80 12.93 -33.53
C GLU A 18 24.21 13.80 -32.41
N ALA A 19 23.82 15.05 -32.73
CA ALA A 19 23.15 15.94 -31.78
C ALA A 19 21.78 15.40 -31.33
N GLY A 20 21.04 14.74 -32.22
CA GLY A 20 19.78 14.07 -31.91
C GLY A 20 19.93 12.86 -30.99
N ASP A 21 20.97 12.06 -31.21
CA ASP A 21 21.27 10.87 -30.40
C ASP A 21 21.72 11.24 -28.98
N HIS A 22 22.57 12.27 -28.86
CA HIS A 22 22.97 12.81 -27.55
C HIS A 22 21.77 13.37 -26.76
N ARG A 23 20.82 14.04 -27.42
CA ARG A 23 19.58 14.51 -26.77
C ARG A 23 18.69 13.38 -26.28
N LYS A 24 18.50 12.32 -27.09
CA LYS A 24 17.73 11.14 -26.67
C LYS A 24 18.39 10.44 -25.49
N THR A 25 19.70 10.22 -25.57
CA THR A 25 20.48 9.60 -24.50
C THR A 25 20.41 10.42 -23.20
N ALA A 26 20.45 11.75 -23.30
CA ALA A 26 20.29 12.63 -22.14
C ALA A 26 18.87 12.59 -21.55
N ALA A 27 17.84 12.57 -22.40
CA ALA A 27 16.44 12.46 -21.97
C ALA A 27 16.14 11.13 -21.28
N ASP A 28 16.68 10.02 -21.80
CA ASP A 28 16.52 8.69 -21.20
C ASP A 28 17.21 8.60 -19.84
N ARG A 29 18.41 9.18 -19.70
CA ARG A 29 19.09 9.29 -18.40
C ARG A 29 18.29 10.14 -17.42
N ALA A 30 17.75 11.28 -17.86
CA ALA A 30 16.91 12.13 -17.03
C ALA A 30 15.64 11.40 -16.55
N TRP A 31 15.01 10.63 -17.44
CA TRP A 31 13.85 9.79 -17.09
C TRP A 31 14.20 8.67 -16.12
N GLN A 32 15.37 8.04 -16.27
CA GLN A 32 15.84 7.03 -15.31
C GLN A 32 16.14 7.64 -13.94
N VAL A 33 16.74 8.83 -13.87
CA VAL A 33 16.97 9.54 -12.60
C VAL A 33 15.65 9.96 -11.97
N LEU A 34 14.69 10.48 -12.74
CA LEU A 34 13.34 10.80 -12.25
C LEU A 34 12.61 9.57 -11.72
N LYS A 35 12.68 8.44 -12.42
CA LYS A 35 12.13 7.16 -11.95
C LYS A 35 12.83 6.66 -10.69
N ALA A 36 14.16 6.74 -10.63
CA ALA A 36 14.93 6.31 -9.47
C ALA A 36 14.61 7.18 -8.24
N THR A 37 14.52 8.50 -8.42
CA THR A 37 14.13 9.45 -7.36
C THR A 37 12.68 9.24 -6.94
N GLY A 38 11.76 9.02 -7.88
CA GLY A 38 10.36 8.71 -7.58
C GLY A 38 10.20 7.41 -6.80
N LEU A 39 10.91 6.34 -7.22
CA LEU A 39 10.96 5.07 -6.49
C LEU A 39 11.61 5.22 -5.11
N GLY A 40 12.67 6.02 -4.99
CA GLY A 40 13.32 6.34 -3.72
C GLY A 40 12.39 7.08 -2.76
N MET A 41 11.69 8.10 -3.25
CA MET A 41 10.69 8.87 -2.48
C MET A 41 9.54 7.98 -2.01
N LEU A 42 9.05 7.09 -2.88
CA LEU A 42 8.01 6.12 -2.55
C LEU A 42 8.50 5.10 -1.52
N GLY A 43 9.79 4.71 -1.59
CA GLY A 43 10.47 3.91 -0.57
C GLY A 43 10.53 4.60 0.79
N VAL A 44 10.91 5.87 0.83
CA VAL A 44 10.94 6.68 2.07
C VAL A 44 9.53 6.83 2.66
N LEU A 45 8.53 7.14 1.83
CA LEU A 45 7.14 7.27 2.27
C LEU A 45 6.62 5.95 2.86
N ARG A 46 6.88 4.81 2.19
CA ARG A 46 6.54 3.47 2.68
C ARG A 46 7.25 3.14 3.99
N TYR A 47 8.53 3.47 4.10
CA TYR A 47 9.31 3.24 5.32
C TYR A 47 8.78 4.06 6.50
N THR A 48 8.47 5.35 6.27
CA THR A 48 7.85 6.21 7.28
C THR A 48 6.49 5.68 7.72
N ALA A 49 5.63 5.30 6.76
CA ALA A 49 4.34 4.70 7.06
C ALA A 49 4.49 3.38 7.84
N PHE A 50 5.48 2.55 7.49
CA PHE A 50 5.80 1.33 8.21
C PHE A 50 6.22 1.60 9.66
N VAL A 51 7.12 2.56 9.91
CA VAL A 51 7.57 2.91 11.27
C VAL A 51 6.42 3.45 12.11
N VAL A 52 5.58 4.32 11.54
CA VAL A 52 4.39 4.84 12.22
C VAL A 52 3.44 3.70 12.60
N LEU A 53 3.14 2.80 11.66
CA LEU A 53 2.32 1.62 11.93
C LEU A 53 2.98 0.65 12.91
N LEU A 54 4.30 0.54 12.95
CA LEU A 54 4.98 -0.33 13.89
C LEU A 54 4.86 0.20 15.33
N PHE A 55 4.94 1.52 15.50
CA PHE A 55 4.64 2.18 16.78
C PHE A 55 3.16 2.06 17.16
N LEU A 56 2.26 2.26 16.18
CA LEU A 56 0.81 2.13 16.36
C LEU A 56 0.36 0.69 16.58
N ARG A 57 1.19 -0.31 16.28
CA ARG A 57 0.86 -1.74 16.42
C ARG A 57 0.49 -2.10 17.84
N ARG A 58 1.25 -1.62 18.82
CA ARG A 58 1.00 -1.91 20.25
C ARG A 58 -0.33 -1.31 20.74
N PRO A 59 -0.60 0.00 20.58
CA PRO A 59 -1.86 0.58 21.03
C PRO A 59 -3.05 0.03 20.25
N ILE A 60 -2.93 -0.17 18.93
CA ILE A 60 -4.02 -0.73 18.11
C ILE A 60 -4.33 -2.17 18.54
N ARG A 61 -3.31 -3.03 18.71
CA ARG A 61 -3.54 -4.39 19.24
C ARG A 61 -4.12 -4.36 20.65
N PHE A 62 -3.71 -3.43 21.50
CA PHE A 62 -4.28 -3.29 22.83
C PHE A 62 -5.78 -2.98 22.78
N VAL A 63 -6.18 -1.96 22.01
CA VAL A 63 -7.60 -1.58 21.85
C VAL A 63 -8.41 -2.70 21.19
N LEU A 64 -7.88 -3.31 20.13
CA LEU A 64 -8.56 -4.38 19.40
C LEU A 64 -8.70 -5.66 20.24
N ASN A 65 -7.69 -6.03 21.02
CA ASN A 65 -7.80 -7.14 21.96
C ASN A 65 -8.74 -6.82 23.12
N LEU A 66 -8.79 -5.58 23.59
CA LEU A 66 -9.73 -5.16 24.63
C LEU A 66 -11.18 -5.23 24.11
N CYS A 67 -11.44 -4.73 22.91
CA CYS A 67 -12.74 -4.87 22.24
C CYS A 67 -13.09 -6.33 21.93
N GLY A 68 -12.10 -7.11 21.47
CA GLY A 68 -12.25 -8.54 21.18
C GLY A 68 -12.63 -9.35 22.42
N SER A 69 -11.82 -9.24 23.46
CA SER A 69 -12.04 -9.95 24.74
C SER A 69 -13.29 -9.46 25.47
N GLY A 70 -13.52 -8.14 25.52
CA GLY A 70 -14.73 -7.56 26.10
C GLY A 70 -16.00 -7.96 25.36
N GLY A 71 -15.96 -7.94 24.02
CA GLY A 71 -17.05 -8.41 23.17
C GLY A 71 -17.34 -9.90 23.35
N LEU A 72 -16.29 -10.74 23.46
CA LEU A 72 -16.43 -12.18 23.68
C LEU A 72 -17.00 -12.49 25.07
N LEU A 73 -16.53 -11.80 26.10
CA LEU A 73 -17.05 -11.91 27.46
C LEU A 73 -18.53 -11.52 27.51
N GLY A 74 -18.87 -10.37 26.90
CA GLY A 74 -20.25 -9.90 26.77
C GLY A 74 -21.12 -10.92 26.01
N PHE A 75 -20.60 -11.49 24.93
CA PHE A 75 -21.28 -12.52 24.16
C PHE A 75 -21.61 -13.74 25.03
N PHE A 76 -20.65 -14.27 25.79
CA PHE A 76 -20.90 -15.40 26.69
C PHE A 76 -21.87 -15.07 27.82
N MET A 77 -21.77 -13.89 28.43
CA MET A 77 -22.72 -13.46 29.46
C MET A 77 -24.15 -13.35 28.92
N ILE A 78 -24.33 -12.80 27.72
CA ILE A 78 -25.65 -12.68 27.10
C ILE A 78 -26.16 -14.04 26.59
N ALA A 79 -25.27 -14.88 26.06
CA ALA A 79 -25.61 -16.18 25.52
C ALA A 79 -26.12 -17.13 26.63
N PHE A 80 -25.48 -17.14 27.78
CA PHE A 80 -25.83 -18.08 28.87
C PHE A 80 -26.64 -17.45 30.02
N GLY A 81 -26.59 -16.13 30.20
CA GLY A 81 -27.15 -15.47 31.38
C GLY A 81 -28.32 -14.52 31.13
N PHE A 82 -28.62 -14.14 29.89
CA PHE A 82 -29.66 -13.14 29.59
C PHE A 82 -30.80 -13.69 28.74
N SER A 83 -32.03 -13.60 29.26
CA SER A 83 -33.25 -14.13 28.62
C SER A 83 -34.27 -13.04 28.26
N GLY A 84 -33.81 -11.81 28.01
CA GLY A 84 -34.68 -10.68 27.67
C GLY A 84 -35.05 -10.58 26.17
N PRO A 85 -36.02 -9.71 25.81
CA PRO A 85 -36.49 -9.52 24.42
C PRO A 85 -35.39 -9.11 23.42
N ASN A 86 -34.39 -8.38 23.91
CA ASN A 86 -33.31 -7.83 23.07
C ASN A 86 -32.09 -8.75 22.95
N ARG A 87 -32.18 -10.00 23.43
CA ARG A 87 -31.06 -10.95 23.51
C ARG A 87 -30.36 -11.14 22.16
N SER A 88 -31.12 -11.35 21.09
CA SER A 88 -30.58 -11.54 19.74
C SER A 88 -29.81 -10.33 19.23
N SER A 89 -30.33 -9.11 19.44
CA SER A 89 -29.63 -7.87 19.04
C SER A 89 -28.34 -7.65 19.84
N LEU A 90 -28.36 -7.94 21.14
CA LEU A 90 -27.19 -7.83 22.01
C LEU A 90 -26.12 -8.90 21.70
N LEU A 91 -26.53 -10.11 21.31
CA LEU A 91 -25.61 -11.16 20.83
C LEU A 91 -24.93 -10.75 19.53
N TRP A 92 -25.66 -10.16 18.58
CA TRP A 92 -25.07 -9.66 17.34
C TRP A 92 -24.11 -8.49 17.58
N LEU A 93 -24.45 -7.58 18.49
CA LEU A 93 -23.56 -6.47 18.86
C LEU A 93 -22.28 -6.95 19.56
N SER A 94 -22.40 -7.82 20.55
CA SER A 94 -21.25 -8.34 21.31
C SER A 94 -20.38 -9.25 20.45
N GLY A 95 -20.99 -10.18 19.71
CA GLY A 95 -20.31 -11.04 18.76
C GLY A 95 -19.68 -10.26 17.59
N GLY A 96 -20.37 -9.26 17.07
CA GLY A 96 -19.84 -8.35 16.05
C GLY A 96 -18.65 -7.54 16.55
N THR A 97 -18.72 -7.01 17.76
CA THR A 97 -17.60 -6.30 18.39
C THR A 97 -16.39 -7.22 18.60
N ALA A 98 -16.63 -8.46 19.03
CA ALA A 98 -15.58 -9.47 19.18
C ALA A 98 -14.91 -9.82 17.84
N ALA A 99 -15.73 -10.04 16.81
CA ALA A 99 -15.26 -10.34 15.47
C ALA A 99 -14.46 -9.18 14.87
N ILE A 100 -14.95 -7.93 14.97
CA ILE A 100 -14.23 -6.74 14.49
C ILE A 100 -12.90 -6.56 15.22
N GLY A 101 -12.85 -6.81 16.54
CA GLY A 101 -11.61 -6.78 17.31
C GLY A 101 -10.58 -7.79 16.80
N MET A 102 -10.98 -9.05 16.62
CA MET A 102 -10.10 -10.12 16.14
C MET A 102 -9.69 -9.94 14.67
N PHE A 103 -10.65 -9.73 13.76
CA PHE A 103 -10.39 -9.55 12.34
C PHE A 103 -9.66 -8.24 12.05
N GLY A 104 -9.95 -7.17 12.80
CA GLY A 104 -9.23 -5.91 12.69
C GLY A 104 -7.75 -6.05 13.05
N ALA A 105 -7.42 -6.85 14.07
CA ALA A 105 -6.03 -7.08 14.46
C ALA A 105 -5.28 -7.88 13.40
N TRP A 106 -5.96 -8.85 12.79
CA TRP A 106 -5.42 -9.66 11.71
C TRP A 106 -5.21 -8.84 10.44
N PHE A 107 -6.20 -8.04 10.03
CA PHE A 107 -6.11 -7.13 8.89
C PHE A 107 -4.98 -6.11 9.06
N TYR A 108 -4.81 -5.58 10.28
CA TYR A 108 -3.72 -4.68 10.62
C TYR A 108 -2.35 -5.34 10.41
N ASP A 109 -2.14 -6.56 10.91
CA ASP A 109 -0.89 -7.28 10.69
C ASP A 109 -0.68 -7.60 9.20
N SER A 110 -1.72 -7.98 8.45
CA SER A 110 -1.62 -8.18 7.00
C SER A 110 -1.21 -6.90 6.27
N LEU A 111 -1.76 -5.75 6.66
CA LEU A 111 -1.43 -4.46 6.06
C LEU A 111 0.01 -4.04 6.38
N VAL A 112 0.47 -4.27 7.62
CA VAL A 112 1.87 -4.02 8.02
C VAL A 112 2.84 -4.92 7.27
N LEU A 113 2.51 -6.20 7.08
CA LEU A 113 3.33 -7.14 6.31
C LEU A 113 3.40 -6.74 4.83
N TRP A 114 2.27 -6.33 4.25
CA TRP A 114 2.20 -5.85 2.86
C TRP A 114 2.99 -4.57 2.65
N LEU A 115 3.02 -3.67 3.65
CA LEU A 115 3.81 -2.44 3.59
C LEU A 115 5.31 -2.65 3.83
N SER A 116 5.74 -3.83 4.31
CA SER A 116 7.14 -4.06 4.68
C SER A 116 8.06 -3.99 3.44
N PRO A 117 9.02 -3.03 3.38
CA PRO A 117 9.86 -2.82 2.19
C PRO A 117 10.93 -3.91 1.93
N ARG A 118 11.02 -4.89 2.83
CA ARG A 118 11.87 -6.10 2.71
C ARG A 118 11.06 -7.28 3.23
N PRO A 119 11.23 -8.50 2.71
CA PRO A 119 10.73 -9.70 3.39
C PRO A 119 11.49 -9.81 4.71
N ILE A 120 10.97 -9.17 5.75
CA ILE A 120 11.45 -9.39 7.12
C ILE A 120 10.94 -10.79 7.45
N ILE A 121 11.78 -11.79 7.15
CA ILE A 121 11.69 -13.10 7.76
C ILE A 121 11.73 -12.80 9.26
N LEU A 122 10.59 -12.96 9.92
CA LEU A 122 10.48 -12.86 11.36
C LEU A 122 11.51 -13.85 11.95
N ALA A 123 12.58 -13.30 12.52
CA ALA A 123 13.44 -14.00 13.46
C ALA A 123 12.75 -14.05 14.83
#